data_AF-A0A0F8WB42-F1
#
_entry.id   AF-A0A0F8WB42-F1
#
_cell.length_a   1.000
_cell.length_b   1.000
_cell.length_c   1.000
_cell.angle_alpha   90.00
_cell.angle_beta   90.00
_cell.angle_gamma   90.00
#
_symmetry.space_group_name_H-M   'P 1'
#
loop_
_entity.id
_entity.type
_entity.pdbx_description
1 polymer ?
#
loop_
_entity_poly.entity_id
_entity_poly.type
_entity_poly.pdbx_seq_one_letter_code
_entity_poly.pdbx_strand_id
1 'polypeptide(L)'
;GLQEPIIKVGNLESHRTVMHVKDCCRAYWLLTEKGPLKTISIPESVVFFIKLTDKTTAEKVLQCAGVSVDIVPVELKNFQQGNVAGCYFKSLKHYYNALKALSLEAIVTYEDDIRPIDRFLMERFIKGSIWVRGDITHKDGYRLLTNCQFKNNPDVSPKFKTVSLDIECNGEGVLFSIGLVGHGIDCVLMIGSPIKYNDAIEVIWCIDEIDLLHKLQHFIAQTDPDLIIGWNVIEFDFSVLNSRAETLGIELRLGRNNEKIKLRVGHYTRLTIPGRVVIDGIDTLKNATYHYDSFSLSNVAAKELGEKKFISSSDQLAEIERQFNDDKLSLAKY
;
A
#
# COMPACT_ATOMS: atom_id res chain seq x y z
N GLY A 1 -3.26 -16.47 34.09
CA GLY A 1 -1.87 -16.66 33.66
C GLY A 1 -1.82 -17.22 32.27
N LEU A 2 -1.83 -16.34 31.27
CA LEU A 2 -1.36 -16.54 29.90
C LEU A 2 -1.12 -15.10 29.38
N GLN A 3 0.00 -14.52 29.83
CA GLN A 3 0.56 -13.29 29.29
C GLN A 3 1.51 -13.71 28.17
N GLU A 4 1.11 -13.61 26.89
CA GLU A 4 2.03 -13.57 25.74
C GLU A 4 1.30 -13.08 24.46
N PRO A 5 1.97 -12.39 23.51
CA PRO A 5 3.03 -11.39 23.66
C PRO A 5 2.70 -10.09 22.88
N ILE A 6 3.70 -9.21 22.86
CA ILE A 6 3.72 -7.82 22.40
C ILE A 6 3.51 -7.70 20.89
N ILE A 7 2.57 -6.83 20.47
CA ILE A 7 2.27 -6.59 19.06
C ILE A 7 2.74 -5.18 18.68
N LYS A 8 3.13 -5.05 17.42
CA LYS A 8 3.97 -4.02 16.80
C LYS A 8 3.40 -3.78 15.40
N VAL A 9 3.47 -2.55 14.84
CA VAL A 9 3.47 -2.27 13.38
C VAL A 9 3.20 -0.83 13.00
N GLY A 10 4.07 -0.36 12.09
CA GLY A 10 4.03 0.90 11.36
C GLY A 10 3.25 0.89 10.03
N ASN A 11 2.98 2.11 9.57
CA ASN A 11 2.33 2.59 8.34
C ASN A 11 1.24 1.72 7.68
N LEU A 12 0.02 2.22 7.89
CA LEU A 12 -1.26 1.63 7.51
C LEU A 12 -1.70 2.13 6.14
N GLU A 13 -1.10 1.59 5.07
CA GLU A 13 -1.68 1.72 3.72
C GLU A 13 -1.85 0.34 3.04
N SER A 14 -2.64 -0.53 3.67
CA SER A 14 -3.23 -1.69 2.99
C SER A 14 -4.75 -1.61 3.04
N HIS A 15 -5.36 -0.96 2.04
CA HIS A 15 -6.81 -0.77 1.97
C HIS A 15 -7.56 -2.07 1.63
N ARG A 16 -8.01 -2.78 2.67
CA ARG A 16 -9.22 -3.61 2.61
C ARG A 16 -10.18 -3.23 3.74
N THR A 17 -11.13 -2.35 3.47
CA THR A 17 -12.44 -2.45 4.12
C THR A 17 -13.02 -3.78 3.66
N VAL A 18 -13.15 -4.77 4.54
CA VAL A 18 -13.84 -6.01 4.20
C VAL A 18 -15.27 -5.63 3.86
N MET A 19 -15.59 -5.71 2.57
CA MET A 19 -16.93 -5.54 2.07
C MET A 19 -17.76 -6.75 2.47
N HIS A 20 -18.49 -6.61 3.57
CA HIS A 20 -19.92 -6.89 3.53
C HIS A 20 -20.61 -5.66 4.12
N VAL A 21 -21.54 -5.12 3.34
CA VAL A 21 -22.32 -3.91 3.63
C VAL A 21 -23.17 -4.17 4.86
N LYS A 22 -22.61 -3.92 6.06
CA LYS A 22 -23.42 -3.67 7.26
C LYS A 22 -22.72 -2.89 8.38
N ASP A 23 -21.40 -2.94 8.57
CA ASP A 23 -20.89 -2.63 9.92
C ASP A 23 -19.55 -1.87 10.03
N CYS A 24 -19.27 -0.84 9.22
CA CYS A 24 -18.10 0.07 9.36
C CYS A 24 -16.83 -0.49 10.05
N CYS A 25 -16.40 -1.71 9.73
CA CYS A 25 -15.21 -2.31 10.34
C CYS A 25 -13.94 -1.73 9.71
N ARG A 26 -12.82 -1.80 10.41
CA ARG A 26 -11.48 -1.48 9.91
C ARG A 26 -10.65 -2.74 9.83
N ALA A 27 -9.97 -2.95 8.70
CA ALA A 27 -9.00 -4.04 8.60
C ALA A 27 -7.59 -3.51 8.39
N TYR A 28 -6.65 -4.14 9.08
CA TYR A 28 -5.24 -3.76 9.06
C TYR A 28 -4.36 -5.01 8.97
N TRP A 29 -3.25 -4.90 8.27
CA TRP A 29 -2.19 -5.91 8.31
C TRP A 29 -1.09 -5.47 9.27
N LEU A 30 -0.72 -6.36 10.18
CA LEU A 30 0.30 -6.16 11.18
C LEU A 30 1.40 -7.22 11.04
N LEU A 31 2.63 -6.80 10.78
CA LEU A 31 3.85 -7.53 11.12
C LEU A 31 4.03 -7.75 12.64
N THR A 32 4.03 -9.01 13.06
CA THR A 32 4.35 -9.40 14.44
C THR A 32 5.61 -10.27 14.46
N GLU A 33 6.12 -10.61 15.64
CA GLU A 33 7.23 -11.58 15.77
C GLU A 33 6.91 -12.95 15.14
N LYS A 34 5.64 -13.34 15.11
CA LYS A 34 5.15 -14.57 14.49
C LYS A 34 4.75 -14.38 13.02
N GLY A 35 5.25 -13.31 12.38
CA GLY A 35 4.92 -12.94 11.00
C GLY A 35 3.63 -12.12 10.88
N PRO A 36 3.06 -11.99 9.67
CA PRO A 36 1.92 -11.14 9.41
C PRO A 36 0.62 -11.61 10.10
N LEU A 37 -0.20 -10.64 10.47
CA LEU A 37 -1.47 -10.77 11.16
C LEU A 37 -2.46 -9.81 10.52
N LYS A 38 -3.51 -10.34 9.90
CA LYS A 38 -4.65 -9.54 9.46
C LYS A 38 -5.57 -9.32 10.65
N THR A 39 -6.03 -8.09 10.85
CA THR A 39 -6.92 -7.72 11.93
C THR A 39 -8.19 -7.13 11.36
N ILE A 40 -9.32 -7.34 12.02
CA ILE A 40 -10.61 -6.71 11.73
C ILE A 40 -11.16 -6.19 13.04
N SER A 41 -11.40 -4.88 13.12
CA SER A 41 -11.98 -4.22 14.30
C SER A 41 -13.41 -4.68 14.55
N ILE A 42 -13.90 -4.39 15.76
CA ILE A 42 -15.34 -4.31 15.98
C ILE A 42 -15.97 -3.24 15.07
N PRO A 43 -17.27 -3.35 14.74
CA PRO A 43 -18.02 -2.30 14.07
C PRO A 43 -17.98 -0.98 14.85
N GLU A 44 -17.61 0.11 14.20
CA GLU A 44 -17.63 1.45 14.80
C GLU A 44 -18.25 2.46 13.85
N SER A 45 -19.10 3.34 14.39
CA SER A 45 -19.70 4.41 13.61
C SER A 45 -18.62 5.35 13.04
N VAL A 46 -18.90 5.93 11.89
CA VAL A 46 -18.15 7.06 11.34
C VAL A 46 -18.92 8.34 11.59
N VAL A 47 -18.22 9.45 11.80
CA VAL A 47 -18.83 10.71 12.25
C VAL A 47 -18.23 11.92 11.53
N PHE A 48 -19.08 12.88 11.24
CA PHE A 48 -18.74 14.29 11.02
C PHE A 48 -19.73 15.13 11.84
N PHE A 49 -19.49 16.45 11.94
CA PHE A 49 -20.35 17.34 12.72
C PHE A 49 -21.05 18.39 11.86
N ILE A 50 -22.18 18.89 12.35
CA ILE A 50 -22.92 20.03 11.79
C ILE A 50 -23.27 21.00 12.93
N LYS A 51 -23.67 22.24 12.63
CA LYS A 51 -24.21 23.13 13.66
C LYS A 51 -25.50 22.55 14.23
N LEU A 52 -25.69 22.67 15.54
CA LEU A 52 -26.90 22.16 16.19
C LEU A 52 -28.17 22.86 15.65
N THR A 53 -28.06 24.13 15.24
CA THR A 53 -29.15 24.89 14.61
C THR A 53 -29.61 24.30 13.29
N ASP A 54 -28.74 23.58 12.58
CA ASP A 54 -29.02 23.05 11.24
C ASP A 54 -29.61 21.63 11.31
N LYS A 55 -29.70 21.04 12.51
CA LYS A 55 -30.12 19.66 12.76
C LYS A 55 -31.43 19.31 12.03
N THR A 56 -32.50 20.08 12.23
CA THR A 56 -33.82 19.78 11.65
C THR A 56 -33.82 19.85 10.14
N THR A 57 -33.06 20.78 9.55
CA THR A 57 -32.91 20.88 8.09
C THR A 57 -32.11 19.70 7.56
N ALA A 58 -30.99 19.36 8.20
CA ALA A 58 -30.16 18.22 7.83
C ALA A 58 -30.94 16.89 7.89
N GLU A 59 -31.75 16.67 8.92
CA GLU A 59 -32.61 15.48 9.04
C GLU A 59 -33.54 15.33 7.82
N LYS A 60 -34.19 16.41 7.38
CA LYS A 60 -35.08 16.40 6.20
C LYS A 60 -34.32 16.08 4.91
N VAL A 61 -33.19 16.74 4.70
CA VAL A 61 -32.35 16.55 3.51
C VAL A 61 -31.87 15.10 3.42
N LEU A 62 -31.37 14.55 4.52
CA LEU A 62 -30.86 13.19 4.59
C LEU A 62 -31.96 12.14 4.47
N GLN A 63 -33.14 12.40 5.01
CA GLN A 63 -34.32 11.57 4.82
C GLN A 63 -34.73 11.49 3.34
N CYS A 64 -34.82 12.64 2.65
CA CYS A 64 -35.12 12.70 1.22
C CYS A 64 -34.07 11.98 0.37
N ALA A 65 -32.79 12.02 0.79
CA ALA A 65 -31.70 11.32 0.13
C ALA A 65 -31.62 9.81 0.46
N GLY A 66 -32.53 9.28 1.30
CA GLY A 66 -32.51 7.88 1.72
C GLY A 66 -31.27 7.50 2.55
N VAL A 67 -30.74 8.45 3.32
CA VAL A 67 -29.55 8.29 4.14
C VAL A 67 -29.93 7.88 5.56
N SER A 68 -29.40 6.74 6.03
CA SER A 68 -29.51 6.33 7.43
C SER A 68 -28.40 7.00 8.25
N VAL A 69 -28.80 7.78 9.26
CA VAL A 69 -27.93 8.58 10.12
C VAL A 69 -28.55 8.75 11.50
N ASP A 70 -27.73 8.79 12.54
CA ASP A 70 -28.13 9.24 13.89
C ASP A 70 -27.54 10.62 14.13
N ILE A 71 -28.38 11.66 14.32
CA ILE A 71 -27.92 13.04 14.59
C ILE A 71 -28.19 13.42 16.04
N VAL A 72 -27.12 13.57 16.82
CA VAL A 72 -27.18 13.74 18.27
C VAL A 72 -26.43 15.01 18.69
N PRO A 73 -27.02 15.88 19.53
CA PRO A 73 -26.28 16.98 20.16
C PRO A 73 -25.08 16.43 20.95
N VAL A 74 -23.93 17.10 20.87
CA VAL A 74 -22.71 16.68 21.58
C VAL A 74 -22.15 17.84 22.41
N GLU A 75 -21.39 17.51 23.46
CA GLU A 75 -20.69 18.49 24.30
C GLU A 75 -19.39 19.00 23.63
N LEU A 76 -19.49 19.37 22.35
CA LEU A 76 -18.43 19.96 21.55
C LEU A 76 -18.90 21.29 20.98
N LYS A 77 -17.93 22.13 20.60
CA LYS A 77 -18.18 23.42 19.99
C LYS A 77 -17.36 23.58 18.72
N ASN A 78 -17.88 24.32 17.75
CA ASN A 78 -17.08 24.80 16.63
C ASN A 78 -16.16 25.96 17.07
N PHE A 79 -15.30 26.43 16.16
CA PHE A 79 -14.39 27.55 16.46
C PHE A 79 -15.10 28.86 16.81
N GLN A 80 -16.35 29.06 16.38
CA GLN A 80 -17.18 30.21 16.75
C GLN A 80 -17.91 30.02 18.08
N GLN A 81 -17.54 29.02 18.89
CA GLN A 81 -18.17 28.68 20.18
C GLN A 81 -19.64 28.25 20.08
N GLY A 82 -20.12 27.93 18.88
CA GLY A 82 -21.47 27.40 18.63
C GLY A 82 -21.56 25.91 18.90
N ASN A 83 -22.71 25.48 19.43
CA ASN A 83 -23.00 24.07 19.68
C ASN A 83 -23.12 23.29 18.36
N VAL A 84 -22.64 22.06 18.37
CA VAL A 84 -22.69 21.15 17.21
C VAL A 84 -23.47 19.87 17.53
N ALA A 85 -23.89 19.17 16.47
CA ALA A 85 -24.41 17.82 16.54
C ALA A 85 -23.49 16.88 15.77
N GLY A 86 -23.27 15.67 16.30
CA GLY A 86 -22.58 14.60 15.60
C GLY A 86 -23.54 13.82 14.72
N CYS A 87 -23.15 13.61 13.46
CA CYS A 87 -23.86 12.78 12.50
C CYS A 87 -23.16 11.42 12.42
N TYR A 88 -23.76 10.38 12.99
CA TYR A 88 -23.15 9.05 13.09
C TYR A 88 -23.72 8.09 12.04
N PHE A 89 -22.83 7.32 11.39
CA PHE A 89 -23.20 6.38 10.33
C PHE A 89 -22.58 5.00 10.56
N LYS A 90 -23.40 3.96 10.35
CA LYS A 90 -22.95 2.55 10.35
C LYS A 90 -22.48 2.07 8.97
N SER A 91 -22.53 2.94 7.97
CA SER A 91 -22.16 2.64 6.58
C SER A 91 -21.42 3.81 5.94
N LEU A 92 -20.27 3.52 5.33
CA LEU A 92 -19.51 4.50 4.54
C LEU A 92 -20.30 5.02 3.33
N LYS A 93 -21.17 4.19 2.74
CA LYS A 93 -22.06 4.64 1.65
C LYS A 93 -22.98 5.75 2.14
N HIS A 94 -23.60 5.57 3.31
CA HIS A 94 -24.47 6.59 3.91
C HIS A 94 -23.68 7.83 4.33
N TYR A 95 -22.48 7.66 4.90
CA TYR A 95 -21.58 8.77 5.22
C TYR A 95 -21.26 9.65 4.00
N TYR A 96 -20.77 9.08 2.90
CA TYR A 96 -20.41 9.86 1.71
C TYR A 96 -21.63 10.43 0.98
N ASN A 97 -22.76 9.72 0.96
CA ASN A 97 -24.01 10.25 0.41
C ASN A 97 -24.52 11.44 1.24
N ALA A 98 -24.35 11.41 2.56
CA ALA A 98 -24.72 12.50 3.44
C ALA A 98 -23.92 13.77 3.13
N LEU A 99 -22.59 13.65 3.01
CA LEU A 99 -21.72 14.78 2.66
C LEU A 99 -22.16 15.44 1.35
N LYS A 100 -22.45 14.63 0.32
CA LYS A 100 -22.93 15.14 -0.96
C LYS A 100 -24.29 15.85 -0.82
N ALA A 101 -25.24 15.25 -0.11
CA ALA A 101 -26.58 15.80 0.04
C ALA A 101 -26.59 17.11 0.85
N LEU A 102 -25.85 17.17 1.96
CA LEU A 102 -25.75 18.38 2.79
C LEU A 102 -25.02 19.52 2.08
N SER A 103 -23.99 19.21 1.30
CA SER A 103 -23.25 20.20 0.51
C SER A 103 -24.14 20.90 -0.52
N LEU A 104 -25.07 20.18 -1.16
CA LEU A 104 -26.01 20.77 -2.12
C LEU A 104 -26.97 21.78 -1.48
N GLU A 105 -27.24 21.64 -0.19
CA GLU A 105 -28.12 22.50 0.60
C GLU A 105 -27.32 23.55 1.42
N ALA A 106 -26.02 23.70 1.10
CA ALA A 106 -25.10 24.61 1.78
C ALA A 106 -25.02 24.43 3.31
N ILE A 107 -25.32 23.23 3.82
CA ILE A 107 -25.15 22.90 5.23
C ILE A 107 -23.68 22.64 5.49
N VAL A 108 -23.10 23.41 6.40
CA VAL A 108 -21.67 23.30 6.75
C VAL A 108 -21.44 22.04 7.57
N THR A 109 -20.53 21.21 7.07
CA THR A 109 -19.97 20.05 7.75
C THR A 109 -18.61 20.41 8.38
N TYR A 110 -18.28 19.73 9.47
CA TYR A 110 -17.00 19.86 10.16
C TYR A 110 -16.35 18.49 10.31
N GLU A 111 -15.02 18.47 10.14
CA GLU A 111 -14.17 17.28 10.22
C GLU A 111 -14.58 16.13 9.30
N ASP A 112 -15.24 16.46 8.20
CA ASP A 112 -15.63 15.56 7.12
C ASP A 112 -14.47 15.21 6.18
N ASP A 113 -13.39 15.99 6.25
CA ASP A 113 -12.10 15.79 5.57
C ASP A 113 -11.24 14.71 6.23
N ILE A 114 -11.51 14.36 7.49
CA ILE A 114 -10.79 13.29 8.20
C ILE A 114 -11.27 11.93 7.71
N ARG A 115 -10.37 11.18 7.06
CA ARG A 115 -10.71 9.84 6.57
C ARG A 115 -11.14 8.95 7.74
N PRO A 116 -12.20 8.12 7.59
CA PRO A 116 -12.68 7.23 8.66
C PRO A 116 -11.65 6.27 9.25
N ILE A 117 -10.59 5.95 8.50
CA ILE A 117 -9.46 5.14 8.98
C ILE A 117 -8.51 5.97 9.85
N ASP A 118 -8.23 7.21 9.46
CA ASP A 118 -7.37 8.11 10.23
C ASP A 118 -8.05 8.50 11.54
N ARG A 119 -9.35 8.81 11.51
CA ARG A 119 -10.19 9.05 12.70
C ARG A 119 -9.98 7.97 13.77
N PHE A 120 -10.12 6.71 13.35
CA PHE A 120 -10.02 5.56 14.24
C PHE A 120 -8.67 5.49 14.96
N LEU A 121 -7.57 5.75 14.23
CA LEU A 121 -6.21 5.71 14.75
C LEU A 121 -5.89 6.94 15.59
N MET A 122 -6.28 8.13 15.11
CA MET A 122 -6.04 9.43 15.72
C MET A 122 -6.66 9.51 17.11
N GLU A 123 -7.92 9.12 17.27
CA GLU A 123 -8.63 9.14 18.56
C GLU A 123 -8.03 8.16 19.59
N ARG A 124 -7.21 7.21 19.13
CA ARG A 124 -6.51 6.24 19.97
C ARG A 124 -5.02 6.56 20.11
N PHE A 125 -4.57 7.71 19.60
CA PHE A 125 -3.17 8.15 19.58
C PHE A 125 -2.23 7.14 18.91
N ILE A 126 -2.73 6.39 17.93
CA ILE A 126 -1.95 5.38 17.21
C ILE A 126 -1.19 6.04 16.07
N LYS A 127 0.15 5.94 16.09
CA LYS A 127 1.05 6.54 15.08
C LYS A 127 1.84 5.53 14.24
N GLY A 128 1.81 4.26 14.62
CA GLY A 128 2.60 3.23 13.95
C GLY A 128 3.16 2.13 14.84
N SER A 129 2.66 1.95 16.06
CA SER A 129 2.82 0.69 16.79
C SER A 129 1.65 0.52 17.75
N ILE A 130 1.17 -0.72 17.87
CA ILE A 130 -0.11 -1.00 18.51
C ILE A 130 -0.12 -2.32 19.29
N TRP A 131 -0.81 -2.29 20.41
CA TRP A 131 -1.41 -3.46 21.03
C TRP A 131 -2.73 -3.79 20.33
N VAL A 132 -2.94 -5.07 20.03
CA VAL A 132 -4.24 -5.55 19.52
C VAL A 132 -4.67 -6.79 20.29
N ARG A 133 -5.97 -6.86 20.62
CA ARG A 133 -6.61 -8.05 21.20
C ARG A 133 -7.88 -8.36 20.43
N GLY A 134 -8.23 -9.64 20.31
CA GLY A 134 -9.41 -10.11 19.61
C GLY A 134 -9.42 -11.63 19.51
N ASP A 135 -10.28 -12.16 18.65
CA ASP A 135 -10.47 -13.61 18.46
C ASP A 135 -9.58 -14.11 17.33
N ILE A 136 -8.66 -15.03 17.63
CA ILE A 136 -7.68 -15.52 16.66
C ILE A 136 -8.20 -16.73 15.88
N THR A 137 -8.02 -16.69 14.57
CA THR A 137 -8.24 -17.81 13.67
C THR A 137 -7.03 -17.96 12.74
N HIS A 138 -6.74 -19.20 12.36
CA HIS A 138 -5.71 -19.51 11.39
C HIS A 138 -6.36 -19.69 10.01
N LYS A 139 -5.82 -19.01 9.01
CA LYS A 139 -6.20 -19.15 7.60
C LYS A 139 -4.97 -19.64 6.82
N ASP A 140 -5.19 -20.13 5.60
CA ASP A 140 -4.09 -20.56 4.75
C ASP A 140 -3.14 -19.37 4.48
N GLY A 141 -1.91 -19.47 4.99
CA GLY A 141 -0.85 -18.49 4.79
C GLY A 141 -0.87 -17.26 5.69
N TYR A 142 -1.84 -17.07 6.59
CA TYR A 142 -1.84 -15.95 7.54
C TYR A 142 -2.73 -16.16 8.78
N ARG A 143 -2.47 -15.36 9.82
CA ARG A 143 -3.34 -15.29 11.00
C ARG A 143 -4.35 -14.18 10.86
N LEU A 144 -5.60 -14.44 11.26
CA LEU A 144 -6.68 -13.47 11.27
C LEU A 144 -7.16 -13.24 12.69
N LEU A 145 -7.19 -11.99 13.12
CA LEU A 145 -7.77 -11.55 14.38
C LEU A 145 -9.07 -10.78 14.09
N THR A 146 -10.19 -11.18 14.65
CA THR A 146 -11.48 -10.48 14.52
C THR A 146 -11.90 -9.83 15.83
N ASN A 147 -12.91 -8.96 15.78
CA ASN A 147 -13.41 -8.22 16.95
C ASN A 147 -12.29 -7.45 17.66
N CYS A 148 -11.37 -6.88 16.86
CA CYS A 148 -10.15 -6.32 17.38
C CYS A 148 -10.40 -5.01 18.12
N GLN A 149 -9.71 -4.87 19.24
CA GLN A 149 -9.54 -3.60 19.95
C GLN A 149 -8.07 -3.21 19.94
N PHE A 150 -7.82 -1.93 19.70
CA PHE A 150 -6.50 -1.39 19.41
C PHE A 150 -6.13 -0.36 20.47
N LYS A 151 -4.86 -0.38 20.87
CA LYS A 151 -4.28 0.62 21.79
C LYS A 151 -2.89 0.99 21.30
N ASN A 152 -2.51 2.26 21.43
CA ASN A 152 -1.15 2.71 21.12
C ASN A 152 -0.10 1.92 21.92
N ASN A 153 1.02 1.60 21.28
CA ASN A 153 2.19 0.98 21.88
C ASN A 153 3.46 1.72 21.41
N PRO A 154 4.06 2.61 22.21
CA PRO A 154 5.20 3.41 21.74
C PRO A 154 6.54 2.65 21.70
N ASP A 155 6.66 1.52 22.39
CA ASP A 155 7.97 0.94 22.74
C ASP A 155 8.46 -0.15 21.76
N VAL A 156 8.18 -0.01 20.46
CA VAL A 156 8.39 -1.11 19.52
C VAL A 156 9.01 -0.67 18.18
N SER A 157 10.17 -1.23 17.82
CA SER A 157 10.92 -0.93 16.56
C SER A 157 11.08 -2.13 15.61
N PRO A 158 10.25 -2.27 14.54
CA PRO A 158 10.09 -3.55 13.83
C PRO A 158 11.29 -3.93 12.97
N LYS A 159 11.52 -5.24 12.82
CA LYS A 159 12.47 -5.75 11.82
C LYS A 159 11.68 -6.17 10.60
N PHE A 160 11.88 -5.46 9.50
CA PHE A 160 11.13 -5.69 8.28
C PHE A 160 11.82 -6.70 7.38
N LYS A 161 11.01 -7.49 6.68
CA LYS A 161 11.47 -8.20 5.52
C LYS A 161 11.51 -7.29 4.29
N THR A 162 12.63 -7.21 3.57
CA THR A 162 12.78 -6.27 2.46
C THR A 162 13.23 -6.97 1.20
N VAL A 163 12.63 -6.61 0.06
CA VAL A 163 13.06 -7.00 -1.28
C VAL A 163 13.16 -5.75 -2.14
N SER A 164 14.30 -5.57 -2.80
CA SER A 164 14.47 -4.61 -3.90
C SER A 164 13.93 -5.23 -5.18
N LEU A 165 13.17 -4.45 -5.94
CA LEU A 165 12.62 -4.82 -7.23
C LEU A 165 13.02 -3.78 -8.27
N ASP A 166 13.43 -4.27 -9.43
CA ASP A 166 13.74 -3.47 -10.61
C ASP A 166 13.30 -4.24 -11.87
N ILE A 167 12.78 -3.54 -12.88
CA ILE A 167 12.39 -4.11 -14.17
C ILE A 167 13.20 -3.51 -15.32
N GLU A 168 13.41 -4.35 -16.32
CA GLU A 168 13.91 -3.89 -17.63
C GLU A 168 12.87 -4.18 -18.71
N CYS A 169 12.67 -3.21 -19.60
CA CYS A 169 11.66 -3.26 -20.65
C CYS A 169 12.07 -2.44 -21.88
N ASN A 170 11.38 -2.65 -22.99
CA ASN A 170 11.55 -1.79 -24.17
C ASN A 170 10.90 -0.41 -24.00
N GLY A 171 11.02 0.45 -25.01
CA GLY A 171 10.43 1.80 -25.00
C GLY A 171 8.89 1.85 -24.91
N GLU A 172 8.21 0.73 -25.15
CA GLU A 172 6.75 0.59 -25.03
C GLU A 172 6.31 -0.07 -23.70
N GLY A 173 7.27 -0.43 -22.83
CA GLY A 173 7.02 -1.10 -21.56
C GLY A 173 6.85 -2.62 -21.65
N VAL A 174 7.13 -3.26 -22.79
CA VAL A 174 7.15 -4.73 -22.91
C VAL A 174 8.31 -5.27 -22.08
N LEU A 175 7.99 -6.17 -21.14
CA LEU A 175 8.96 -6.63 -20.16
C LEU A 175 10.04 -7.52 -20.79
N PHE A 176 11.27 -7.36 -20.31
CA PHE A 176 12.42 -8.21 -20.61
C PHE A 176 12.82 -9.05 -19.40
N SER A 177 12.97 -8.41 -18.24
CA SER A 177 13.40 -9.06 -17.01
C SER A 177 12.95 -8.33 -15.75
N ILE A 178 13.06 -9.01 -14.61
CA ILE A 178 12.82 -8.47 -13.28
C ILE A 178 13.96 -8.91 -12.35
N GLY A 179 14.68 -7.96 -11.79
CA GLY A 179 15.67 -8.18 -10.74
C GLY A 179 15.02 -8.20 -9.35
N LEU A 180 15.40 -9.17 -8.51
CA LEU A 180 14.91 -9.30 -7.15
C LEU A 180 16.07 -9.59 -6.18
N VAL A 181 16.29 -8.69 -5.22
CA VAL A 181 17.37 -8.82 -4.23
C VAL A 181 16.86 -8.52 -2.83
N GLY A 182 17.10 -9.43 -1.88
CA GLY A 182 16.83 -9.24 -0.46
C GLY A 182 16.28 -10.48 0.21
N HIS A 183 16.65 -10.69 1.47
CA HIS A 183 16.01 -11.69 2.36
C HIS A 183 15.94 -13.11 1.81
N GLY A 184 17.07 -13.55 1.24
CA GLY A 184 17.25 -14.92 0.74
C GLY A 184 16.91 -15.10 -0.73
N ILE A 185 16.54 -14.02 -1.43
CA ILE A 185 16.50 -14.00 -2.90
C ILE A 185 17.57 -13.04 -3.44
N ASP A 186 18.23 -13.47 -4.51
CA ASP A 186 19.22 -12.71 -5.28
C ASP A 186 19.21 -13.30 -6.69
N CYS A 187 18.22 -12.88 -7.49
CA CYS A 187 17.97 -13.49 -8.78
C CYS A 187 17.38 -12.52 -9.80
N VAL A 188 17.53 -12.89 -11.08
CA VAL A 188 16.91 -12.21 -12.21
C VAL A 188 15.96 -13.16 -12.91
N LEU A 189 14.69 -12.76 -12.98
CA LEU A 189 13.71 -13.41 -13.84
C LEU A 189 13.89 -12.87 -15.26
N MET A 190 14.26 -13.71 -16.22
CA MET A 190 14.67 -13.26 -17.57
C MET A 190 13.87 -13.98 -18.66
N ILE A 191 13.20 -13.25 -19.55
CA ILE A 191 12.52 -13.86 -20.70
C ILE A 191 13.56 -14.38 -21.68
N GLY A 192 13.51 -15.68 -21.99
CA GLY A 192 14.43 -16.32 -22.94
C GLY A 192 14.64 -17.80 -22.70
N SER A 193 15.49 -18.37 -23.55
CA SER A 193 15.90 -19.77 -23.44
C SER A 193 17.05 -19.93 -22.44
N PRO A 194 17.07 -21.02 -21.66
CA PRO A 194 18.17 -21.29 -20.73
C PRO A 194 19.55 -21.31 -21.40
N ILE A 195 20.45 -20.48 -20.89
CA ILE A 195 21.86 -20.46 -21.27
C ILE A 195 22.67 -21.06 -20.12
N LYS A 196 23.67 -21.90 -20.42
CA LYS A 196 24.63 -22.37 -19.42
C LYS A 196 25.64 -21.26 -19.16
N TYR A 197 25.80 -20.88 -17.90
CA TYR A 197 26.77 -19.87 -17.47
C TYR A 197 27.40 -20.28 -16.14
N ASN A 198 28.61 -19.76 -15.88
CA ASN A 198 29.36 -19.95 -14.63
C ASN A 198 29.51 -18.58 -13.94
N ASP A 199 28.38 -17.92 -13.68
CA ASP A 199 28.33 -16.64 -12.97
C ASP A 199 27.67 -16.83 -11.60
N ALA A 200 27.90 -15.85 -10.71
CA ALA A 200 27.33 -15.83 -9.38
C ALA A 200 25.83 -15.44 -9.36
N ILE A 201 25.32 -14.82 -10.43
CA ILE A 201 23.95 -14.32 -10.50
C ILE A 201 22.99 -15.46 -10.88
N GLU A 202 21.96 -15.68 -10.07
CA GLU A 202 20.94 -16.67 -10.36
C GLU A 202 19.92 -16.13 -11.37
N VAL A 203 20.00 -16.60 -12.62
CA VAL A 203 19.03 -16.29 -13.69
C VAL A 203 17.98 -17.39 -13.79
N ILE A 204 16.72 -17.00 -13.62
CA ILE A 204 15.55 -17.86 -13.76
C ILE A 204 14.87 -17.52 -15.08
N TRP A 205 14.94 -18.45 -16.02
CA TRP A 205 14.44 -18.25 -17.38
C TRP A 205 12.92 -18.34 -17.45
N CYS A 206 12.30 -17.38 -18.13
CA CYS A 206 10.87 -17.25 -18.35
C CYS A 206 10.54 -17.44 -19.84
N ILE A 207 9.44 -18.11 -20.14
CA ILE A 207 9.04 -18.36 -21.53
C ILE A 207 8.59 -17.05 -22.21
N ASP A 208 7.80 -16.25 -21.51
CA ASP A 208 7.19 -15.01 -21.97
C ASP A 208 6.83 -14.09 -20.79
N GLU A 209 6.16 -12.96 -21.06
CA GLU A 209 5.70 -12.02 -20.02
C GLU A 209 4.70 -12.65 -19.04
N ILE A 210 3.90 -13.61 -19.48
CA ILE A 210 2.91 -14.28 -18.63
C ILE A 210 3.63 -15.11 -17.56
N ASP A 211 4.60 -15.94 -17.99
CA ASP A 211 5.44 -16.72 -17.10
C ASP A 211 6.28 -15.82 -16.17
N LEU A 212 6.83 -14.71 -16.70
CA LEU A 212 7.56 -13.71 -15.91
C LEU A 212 6.71 -13.15 -14.76
N LEU A 213 5.48 -12.71 -15.04
CA LEU A 213 4.57 -12.16 -14.03
C LEU A 213 4.08 -13.22 -13.03
N HIS A 214 3.91 -14.47 -13.44
CA HIS A 214 3.60 -15.56 -12.52
C HIS A 214 4.77 -15.90 -11.61
N LYS A 215 6.00 -15.93 -12.13
CA LYS A 215 7.21 -16.12 -11.33
C LYS A 215 7.43 -14.98 -10.36
N LEU A 216 7.22 -13.73 -10.76
CA LEU A 216 7.24 -12.61 -9.82
C LEU A 216 6.30 -12.84 -8.63
N GLN A 217 5.04 -13.21 -8.90
CA GLN A 217 4.07 -13.50 -7.85
C GLN A 217 4.53 -14.65 -6.95
N HIS A 218 5.12 -15.69 -7.53
CA HIS A 218 5.67 -16.82 -6.79
C HIS A 218 6.81 -16.40 -5.86
N PHE A 219 7.81 -15.66 -6.34
CA PHE A 219 8.96 -15.22 -5.54
C PHE A 219 8.55 -14.26 -4.41
N ILE A 220 7.63 -13.33 -4.69
CA ILE A 220 7.09 -12.42 -3.66
C ILE A 220 6.25 -13.16 -2.62
N ALA A 221 5.52 -14.21 -3.01
CA ALA A 221 4.77 -15.05 -2.08
C ALA A 221 5.71 -15.90 -1.21
N GLN A 222 6.74 -16.51 -1.80
CA GLN A 222 7.72 -17.33 -1.09
C GLN A 222 8.55 -16.53 -0.09
N THR A 223 9.05 -15.37 -0.50
CA THR A 223 9.91 -14.53 0.35
C THR A 223 9.10 -13.82 1.44
N ASP A 224 7.83 -13.51 1.15
CA ASP A 224 6.92 -12.72 1.97
C ASP A 224 7.54 -11.43 2.55
N PRO A 225 8.12 -10.53 1.73
CA PRO A 225 8.60 -9.23 2.21
C PRO A 225 7.51 -8.33 2.82
N ASP A 226 7.88 -7.60 3.87
CA ASP A 226 7.06 -6.52 4.41
C ASP A 226 7.20 -5.24 3.59
N LEU A 227 8.40 -4.99 3.08
CA LEU A 227 8.78 -3.83 2.28
C LEU A 227 9.23 -4.28 0.89
N ILE A 228 8.70 -3.63 -0.15
CA ILE A 228 9.28 -3.67 -1.48
C ILE A 228 9.88 -2.30 -1.75
N ILE A 229 11.15 -2.27 -2.14
CA ILE A 229 11.89 -1.03 -2.40
C ILE A 229 12.35 -1.00 -3.85
N GLY A 230 12.62 0.20 -4.34
CA GLY A 230 13.19 0.42 -5.66
C GLY A 230 13.35 1.91 -5.94
N TRP A 231 13.69 2.26 -7.17
CA TRP A 231 13.99 3.64 -7.55
C TRP A 231 13.02 4.14 -8.62
N ASN A 232 12.17 5.12 -8.29
CA ASN A 232 10.99 5.45 -9.09
C ASN A 232 10.01 4.25 -9.23
N VAL A 233 10.02 3.34 -8.27
CA VAL A 233 9.39 2.01 -8.32
C VAL A 233 7.87 2.07 -8.42
N ILE A 234 7.24 3.10 -7.87
CA ILE A 234 5.78 3.24 -7.93
C ILE A 234 5.35 3.77 -9.29
N GLU A 235 6.01 4.83 -9.77
CA GLU A 235 5.63 5.53 -11.00
C GLU A 235 6.12 4.79 -12.26
N PHE A 236 7.22 4.03 -12.17
CA PHE A 236 7.76 3.22 -13.26
C PHE A 236 7.42 1.74 -13.10
N ASP A 237 8.15 1.00 -12.26
CA ASP A 237 8.08 -0.47 -12.21
C ASP A 237 6.66 -1.00 -12.01
N PHE A 238 5.98 -0.55 -10.95
CA PHE A 238 4.61 -0.99 -10.66
C PHE A 238 3.58 -0.48 -11.65
N SER A 239 3.80 0.69 -12.27
CA SER A 239 2.95 1.20 -13.36
C SER A 239 3.04 0.30 -14.60
N VAL A 240 4.27 -0.04 -15.02
CA VAL A 240 4.52 -0.93 -16.15
C VAL A 240 3.98 -2.33 -15.83
N LEU A 241 4.34 -2.92 -14.68
CA LEU A 241 3.84 -4.23 -14.26
C LEU A 241 2.31 -4.29 -14.24
N ASN A 242 1.62 -3.28 -13.71
CA ASN A 242 0.16 -3.24 -13.70
C ASN A 242 -0.40 -3.12 -15.12
N SER A 243 0.15 -2.24 -15.95
CA SER A 243 -0.29 -2.05 -17.33
C SER A 243 -0.13 -3.34 -18.16
N ARG A 244 1.04 -3.99 -18.06
CA ARG A 244 1.30 -5.26 -18.76
C ARG A 244 0.41 -6.38 -18.27
N ALA A 245 0.20 -6.49 -16.96
CA ALA A 245 -0.72 -7.47 -16.39
C ALA A 245 -2.16 -7.26 -16.91
N GLU A 246 -2.64 -6.01 -16.99
CA GLU A 246 -3.96 -5.69 -17.55
C GLU A 246 -4.05 -6.04 -19.04
N THR A 247 -3.04 -5.69 -19.85
CA THR A 247 -2.97 -6.03 -21.28
C THR A 247 -3.00 -7.54 -21.51
N LEU A 248 -2.33 -8.32 -20.66
CA LEU A 248 -2.23 -9.78 -20.76
C LEU A 248 -3.41 -10.51 -20.07
N GLY A 249 -4.34 -9.79 -19.45
CA GLY A 249 -5.47 -10.39 -18.73
C GLY A 249 -5.08 -11.11 -17.43
N ILE A 250 -3.94 -10.76 -16.84
CA ILE A 250 -3.43 -11.32 -15.59
C ILE A 250 -3.86 -10.45 -14.41
N GLU A 251 -4.37 -11.07 -13.36
CA GLU A 251 -4.54 -10.39 -12.08
C GLU A 251 -3.23 -10.44 -11.30
N LEU A 252 -2.55 -9.29 -11.19
CA LEU A 252 -1.32 -9.18 -10.43
C LEU A 252 -1.59 -9.21 -8.91
N ARG A 253 -1.35 -10.38 -8.28
CA ARG A 253 -1.69 -10.69 -6.88
C ARG A 253 -0.45 -10.74 -5.98
N LEU A 254 0.17 -9.57 -5.80
CA LEU A 254 1.36 -9.41 -4.94
C LEU A 254 1.02 -9.17 -3.46
N GLY A 255 -0.26 -8.98 -3.12
CA GLY A 255 -0.70 -8.81 -1.74
C GLY A 255 -0.69 -10.12 -0.95
N ARG A 256 -0.44 -10.02 0.35
CA ARG A 256 -0.61 -11.14 1.29
C ARG A 256 -2.02 -11.71 1.17
N ASN A 257 -2.15 -13.03 1.32
CA ASN A 257 -3.38 -13.78 1.04
C ASN A 257 -3.81 -13.68 -0.44
N ASN A 258 -2.83 -13.69 -1.36
CA ASN A 258 -3.02 -13.66 -2.81
C ASN A 258 -3.95 -12.51 -3.26
N GLU A 259 -3.86 -11.37 -2.58
CA GLU A 259 -4.72 -10.23 -2.84
C GLU A 259 -4.18 -9.39 -4.00
N LYS A 260 -5.07 -8.97 -4.90
CA LYS A 260 -4.71 -8.13 -6.06
C LYS A 260 -4.13 -6.79 -5.59
N ILE A 261 -3.09 -6.32 -6.28
CA ILE A 261 -2.65 -4.93 -6.15
C ILE A 261 -3.74 -3.96 -6.63
N LYS A 262 -3.66 -2.71 -6.20
CA LYS A 262 -4.49 -1.63 -6.73
C LYS A 262 -3.60 -0.46 -7.08
N LEU A 263 -3.57 -0.11 -8.35
CA LEU A 263 -2.95 1.11 -8.83
C LEU A 263 -4.05 2.11 -9.15
N ARG A 264 -3.91 3.34 -8.65
CA ARG A 264 -4.80 4.46 -9.00
C ARG A 264 -3.95 5.61 -9.50
N VAL A 265 -4.11 5.91 -10.77
CA VAL A 265 -3.44 7.04 -11.42
C VAL A 265 -4.30 8.29 -11.23
N GLY A 266 -3.68 9.36 -10.76
CA GLY A 266 -4.30 10.67 -10.54
C GLY A 266 -3.25 11.76 -10.69
N HIS A 267 -3.32 12.82 -9.88
CA HIS A 267 -2.20 13.78 -9.78
C HIS A 267 -0.90 13.13 -9.30
N TYR A 268 -1.02 12.06 -8.50
CA TYR A 268 0.07 11.19 -8.05
C TYR A 268 -0.42 9.75 -8.15
N THR A 269 0.46 8.82 -8.53
CA THR A 269 0.11 7.41 -8.59
C THR A 269 0.06 6.82 -7.19
N ARG A 270 -1.06 6.16 -6.85
CA ARG A 270 -1.24 5.49 -5.56
C ARG A 270 -1.27 3.99 -5.76
N LEU A 271 -0.25 3.33 -5.25
CA LEU A 271 -0.16 1.88 -5.20
C LEU A 271 -0.60 1.35 -3.84
N THR A 272 -1.43 0.32 -3.84
CA THR A 272 -1.75 -0.46 -2.65
C THR A 272 -1.47 -1.93 -2.91
N ILE A 273 -0.57 -2.50 -2.10
CA ILE A 273 -0.32 -3.94 -2.06
C ILE A 273 -0.76 -4.45 -0.69
N PRO A 274 -1.86 -5.22 -0.59
CA PRO A 274 -2.37 -5.60 0.72
C PRO A 274 -1.35 -6.32 1.60
N GLY A 275 -1.08 -5.76 2.78
CA GLY A 275 -0.17 -6.33 3.76
C GLY A 275 1.32 -6.08 3.50
N ARG A 276 1.66 -5.23 2.53
CA ARG A 276 3.04 -4.86 2.18
C ARG A 276 3.11 -3.34 1.98
N VAL A 277 4.28 -2.76 2.21
CA VAL A 277 4.54 -1.34 1.94
C VAL A 277 5.53 -1.25 0.79
N VAL A 278 5.29 -0.32 -0.14
CA VAL A 278 6.25 0.02 -1.19
C VAL A 278 6.93 1.33 -0.81
N ILE A 279 8.26 1.34 -0.83
CA ILE A 279 9.07 2.51 -0.51
C ILE A 279 9.84 2.91 -1.76
N ASP A 280 9.48 4.07 -2.29
CA ASP A 280 10.18 4.68 -3.41
C ASP A 280 11.43 5.42 -2.92
N GLY A 281 12.59 5.12 -3.50
CA GLY A 281 13.87 5.72 -3.10
C GLY A 281 13.92 7.23 -3.29
N ILE A 282 13.38 7.75 -4.40
CA ILE A 282 13.39 9.19 -4.71
C ILE A 282 12.52 9.94 -3.71
N ASP A 283 11.29 9.48 -3.51
CA ASP A 283 10.35 10.12 -2.59
C ASP A 283 10.83 10.05 -1.15
N THR A 284 11.44 8.92 -0.76
CA THR A 284 12.00 8.75 0.60
C THR A 284 13.12 9.74 0.87
N LEU A 285 14.06 9.90 -0.06
CA LEU A 285 15.18 10.82 0.11
C LEU A 285 14.73 12.28 0.11
N LYS A 286 13.80 12.66 -0.78
CA LYS A 286 13.20 14.01 -0.77
C LYS A 286 12.51 14.31 0.56
N ASN A 287 11.69 13.38 1.07
CA ASN A 287 11.01 13.53 2.35
C ASN A 287 11.98 13.57 3.55
N ALA A 288 13.12 12.90 3.44
CA ALA A 288 14.21 12.98 4.41
C ALA A 288 15.12 14.22 4.21
N THR A 289 14.72 15.18 3.37
CA THR A 289 15.41 16.46 3.11
C THR A 289 16.78 16.35 2.44
N TYR A 290 17.07 15.23 1.77
CA TYR A 290 18.26 15.09 0.93
C TYR A 290 18.13 15.92 -0.34
N HIS A 291 19.24 16.50 -0.79
CA HIS A 291 19.30 17.32 -1.98
C HIS A 291 20.42 16.83 -2.91
N TYR A 292 20.07 16.61 -4.17
CA TYR A 292 21.00 16.20 -5.22
C TYR A 292 20.71 17.01 -6.49
N ASP A 293 21.75 17.23 -7.31
CA ASP A 293 21.59 17.89 -8.63
C ASP A 293 20.67 17.09 -9.57
N SER A 294 20.65 15.77 -9.39
CA SER A 294 19.74 14.84 -10.06
C SER A 294 19.43 13.67 -9.12
N PHE A 295 18.17 13.22 -9.11
CA PHE A 295 17.74 12.02 -8.38
C PHE A 295 17.83 10.76 -9.26
N SER A 296 18.64 10.75 -10.32
CA SER A 296 18.91 9.48 -11.02
C SER A 296 19.67 8.52 -10.11
N LEU A 297 19.36 7.22 -10.18
CA LEU A 297 19.99 6.19 -9.34
C LEU A 297 21.52 6.27 -9.46
N SER A 298 22.04 6.41 -10.68
CA SER A 298 23.48 6.55 -10.93
C SER A 298 24.11 7.74 -10.22
N ASN A 299 23.43 8.89 -10.15
CA ASN A 299 23.99 10.08 -9.49
C ASN A 299 23.96 9.91 -7.97
N VAL A 300 22.88 9.36 -7.41
CA VAL A 300 22.78 9.12 -5.97
C VAL A 300 23.74 8.02 -5.52
N ALA A 301 23.82 6.90 -6.24
CA ALA A 301 24.76 5.82 -5.93
C ALA A 301 26.22 6.30 -6.00
N ALA A 302 26.57 7.13 -6.99
CA ALA A 302 27.91 7.71 -7.07
C ALA A 302 28.24 8.63 -5.88
N LYS A 303 27.27 9.44 -5.43
CA LYS A 303 27.47 10.36 -4.30
C LYS A 303 27.49 9.65 -2.95
N GLU A 304 26.61 8.68 -2.73
CA GLU A 304 26.43 8.02 -1.43
C GLU A 304 27.35 6.80 -1.26
N LEU A 305 27.64 6.06 -2.34
CA LEU A 305 28.38 4.80 -2.30
C LEU A 305 29.72 4.82 -3.06
N GLY A 306 29.99 5.88 -3.83
CA GLY A 306 31.19 5.98 -4.65
C GLY A 306 31.17 5.08 -5.90
N GLU A 307 30.01 4.54 -6.26
CA GLU A 307 29.84 3.61 -7.37
C GLU A 307 29.78 4.31 -8.74
N LYS A 308 30.16 3.58 -9.79
CA LYS A 308 30.08 4.02 -11.18
C LYS A 308 29.12 3.12 -11.95
N LYS A 309 28.38 3.72 -12.89
CA LYS A 309 27.37 3.02 -13.70
C LYS A 309 27.99 1.93 -14.59
N PHE A 310 27.31 0.79 -14.71
CA PHE A 310 27.70 -0.32 -15.60
C PHE A 310 27.55 0.02 -17.09
N ILE A 311 26.53 0.81 -17.46
CA ILE A 311 26.31 1.28 -18.84
C ILE A 311 26.72 2.75 -18.97
N SER A 312 27.62 3.04 -19.91
CA SER A 312 28.13 4.38 -20.21
C SER A 312 27.71 4.93 -21.59
N SER A 313 26.77 4.28 -22.29
CA SER A 313 26.30 4.74 -23.60
C SER A 313 25.40 5.99 -23.46
N SER A 314 25.41 6.85 -24.48
CA SER A 314 24.52 8.02 -24.58
C SER A 314 23.05 7.64 -24.80
N ASP A 315 22.79 6.42 -25.26
CA ASP A 315 21.46 5.84 -25.44
C ASP A 315 21.35 4.55 -24.61
N GLN A 316 20.79 4.70 -23.40
CA GLN A 316 20.65 3.61 -22.44
C GLN A 316 19.60 2.59 -22.90
N LEU A 317 18.52 3.06 -23.54
CA LEU A 317 17.43 2.19 -23.98
C LEU A 317 17.90 1.27 -25.11
N ALA A 318 18.60 1.82 -26.11
CA ALA A 318 19.15 1.02 -27.19
C ALA A 318 20.14 -0.04 -26.70
N GLU A 319 20.93 0.25 -25.66
CA GLU A 319 21.84 -0.73 -25.07
C GLU A 319 21.11 -1.82 -24.29
N ILE A 320 20.05 -1.48 -23.52
CA ILE A 320 19.19 -2.47 -22.85
C ILE A 320 18.56 -3.40 -23.88
N GLU A 321 17.99 -2.85 -24.97
CA GLU A 321 17.40 -3.65 -26.05
C GLU A 321 18.44 -4.54 -26.74
N ARG A 322 19.65 -4.02 -26.99
CA ARG A 322 20.76 -4.82 -27.55
C ARG A 322 21.15 -5.96 -26.61
N GLN A 323 21.32 -5.69 -25.31
CA GLN A 323 21.66 -6.73 -24.34
C GLN A 323 20.54 -7.76 -24.23
N PHE A 324 19.27 -7.35 -24.24
CA PHE A 324 18.17 -8.32 -24.25
C PHE A 324 18.21 -9.24 -25.47
N ASN A 325 18.49 -8.70 -26.66
CA ASN A 325 18.47 -9.49 -27.90
C ASN A 325 19.72 -10.36 -28.06
N ASP A 326 20.90 -9.82 -27.73
CA ASP A 326 22.18 -10.43 -28.09
C ASP A 326 22.97 -10.98 -26.89
N ASP A 327 22.74 -10.46 -25.67
CA ASP A 327 23.53 -10.79 -24.48
C ASP A 327 22.75 -10.64 -23.16
N LYS A 328 21.78 -11.54 -22.95
CA LYS A 328 20.89 -11.51 -21.78
C LYS A 328 21.62 -11.66 -20.45
N LEU A 329 22.82 -12.24 -20.44
CA LEU A 329 23.61 -12.39 -19.22
C LEU A 329 24.25 -11.06 -18.80
N SER A 330 24.65 -10.22 -19.77
CA SER A 330 25.03 -8.84 -19.47
C SER A 330 23.84 -8.02 -18.97
N LEU A 331 22.65 -8.20 -19.55
CA LEU A 331 21.44 -7.55 -19.04
C LEU A 331 21.09 -7.98 -17.62
N ALA A 332 21.26 -9.26 -17.28
CA ALA A 332 21.02 -9.74 -15.92
C ALA A 332 22.06 -9.27 -14.90
N LYS A 333 23.25 -8.84 -15.36
CA LYS A 333 24.29 -8.24 -14.50
C LYS A 333 24.10 -6.75 -14.26
N TYR A 334 23.49 -6.08 -15.24
CA TYR A 334 23.16 -4.66 -15.19
C TYR A 334 22.13 -4.39 -14.09
#